data_AF-A0A1F9DQT3-F1
#
_entry.id   AF-A0A1F9DQT3-F1
#
_cell.length_a   1.000
_cell.length_b   1.000
_cell.length_c   1.000
_cell.angle_alpha   90.00
_cell.angle_beta   90.00
_cell.angle_gamma   90.00
#
_symmetry.space_group_name_H-M   'P 1'
#
loop_
_entity.id
_entity.type
_entity.pdbx_description
1 polymer ?
#
loop_
_entity_poly.entity_id
_entity_poly.type
_entity_poly.pdbx_seq_one_letter_code
_entity_poly.pdbx_strand_id
1 'polypeptide(L)'
;ETGKADHLRGQDSSVEEKARDARYSFLEGVRDKHMAGKIALGHTLNDQAETVLMRIIRGSGPQGLAGIPPVRDKGIIRPLIGIKREEIMDYLKVRQLPYAFDSSNMDKRYLRNRIRLELLPMMLDYEPQVIDRLCRLADIIREEDLFIESMASEWIDKEGRPHVEGG
;
A
#
# COMPACT_ATOMS: atom_id res chain seq x y z
N GLU A 1 -31.33 15.61 -5.18
CA GLU A 1 -30.49 15.19 -6.31
C GLU A 1 -29.29 14.39 -5.79
N THR A 2 -29.47 13.09 -5.61
CA THR A 2 -28.48 12.16 -5.05
C THR A 2 -28.39 10.97 -6.00
N GLY A 3 -27.54 11.06 -7.01
CA GLY A 3 -27.49 10.02 -8.06
C GLY A 3 -26.14 9.80 -8.75
N LYS A 4 -25.07 10.51 -8.35
CA LYS A 4 -23.74 10.37 -8.99
C LYS A 4 -22.68 9.65 -8.15
N ALA A 5 -22.98 9.31 -6.90
CA ALA A 5 -21.98 8.72 -6.01
C ALA A 5 -21.93 7.18 -6.05
N ASP A 6 -22.98 6.49 -6.52
CA ASP A 6 -23.07 5.03 -6.41
C ASP A 6 -22.56 4.23 -7.60
N HIS A 7 -22.40 4.85 -8.78
CA HIS A 7 -22.03 4.08 -9.98
C HIS A 7 -20.52 3.82 -10.15
N LEU A 8 -19.67 4.46 -9.35
CA LEU A 8 -18.19 4.36 -9.46
C LEU A 8 -17.55 3.44 -8.40
N ARG A 9 -18.31 2.88 -7.45
CA ARG A 9 -17.74 2.29 -6.23
C ARG A 9 -17.42 0.80 -6.29
N GLY A 10 -17.98 0.04 -7.24
CA GLY A 10 -17.93 -1.43 -7.23
C GLY A 10 -17.17 -2.10 -8.38
N GLN A 11 -17.25 -1.59 -9.62
CA GLN A 11 -16.67 -2.27 -10.78
C GLN A 11 -15.16 -2.03 -10.92
N ASP A 12 -14.72 -0.77 -10.82
CA ASP A 12 -13.33 -0.39 -11.09
C ASP A 12 -12.36 -0.88 -10.01
N SER A 13 -12.79 -0.90 -8.73
CA SER A 13 -12.04 -1.50 -7.62
C SER A 13 -11.82 -3.00 -7.84
N SER A 14 -12.82 -3.71 -8.36
CA SER A 14 -12.69 -5.14 -8.68
C SER A 14 -11.71 -5.40 -9.83
N VAL A 15 -11.58 -4.46 -10.79
CA VAL A 15 -10.63 -4.59 -11.90
C VAL A 15 -9.20 -4.37 -11.42
N GLU A 16 -8.94 -3.35 -10.59
CA GLU A 16 -7.62 -3.13 -10.00
C GLU A 16 -7.19 -4.31 -9.10
N GLU A 17 -8.13 -4.86 -8.33
CA GLU A 17 -7.90 -6.01 -7.46
C GLU A 17 -7.59 -7.29 -8.27
N LYS A 18 -8.41 -7.61 -9.28
CA LYS A 18 -8.12 -8.73 -10.20
C LYS A 18 -6.80 -8.57 -10.94
N ALA A 19 -6.48 -7.36 -11.41
CA ALA A 19 -5.21 -7.08 -12.07
C ALA A 19 -4.02 -7.24 -11.10
N ARG A 20 -4.20 -6.84 -9.84
CA ARG A 20 -3.22 -7.05 -8.79
C ARG A 20 -3.00 -8.54 -8.53
N ASP A 21 -4.06 -9.33 -8.38
CA ASP A 21 -3.98 -10.77 -8.12
C ASP A 21 -3.33 -11.53 -9.28
N ALA A 22 -3.68 -11.18 -10.52
CA ALA A 22 -3.05 -11.73 -11.71
C ALA A 22 -1.54 -11.41 -11.75
N ARG A 23 -1.15 -10.18 -11.37
CA ARG A 23 0.26 -9.78 -11.30
C ARG A 23 1.03 -10.59 -10.24
N TYR A 24 0.47 -10.75 -9.04
CA TYR A 24 1.13 -11.56 -8.00
C TYR A 24 1.23 -13.02 -8.42
N SER A 25 0.17 -13.60 -8.97
CA SER A 25 0.19 -14.98 -9.48
C SER A 25 1.27 -15.20 -10.55
N PHE A 26 1.41 -14.25 -11.48
CA PHE A 26 2.48 -14.28 -12.48
C PHE A 26 3.87 -14.20 -11.84
N LEU A 27 4.10 -13.26 -10.93
CA LEU A 27 5.40 -13.07 -10.29
C LEU A 27 5.81 -14.27 -9.43
N GLU A 28 4.87 -14.90 -8.74
CA GLU A 28 5.09 -16.14 -7.98
C GLU A 28 5.48 -17.28 -8.93
N GLY A 29 4.78 -17.45 -10.05
CA GLY A 29 5.15 -18.45 -11.06
C GLY A 29 6.55 -18.23 -11.67
N VAL A 30 6.94 -16.97 -11.88
CA VAL A 30 8.30 -16.62 -12.32
C VAL A 30 9.33 -16.91 -11.23
N ARG A 31 9.03 -16.59 -9.96
CA ARG A 31 9.91 -16.89 -8.83
C ARG A 31 10.22 -18.37 -8.75
N ASP A 32 9.17 -19.21 -8.82
CA ASP A 32 9.30 -20.65 -8.69
C ASP A 32 10.07 -21.24 -9.90
N LYS A 33 9.76 -20.78 -11.12
CA LYS A 33 10.46 -21.19 -12.35
C LYS A 33 11.97 -20.89 -12.31
N HIS A 34 12.35 -19.77 -11.70
CA HIS A 34 13.74 -19.32 -11.64
C HIS A 34 14.43 -19.62 -10.30
N MET A 35 13.77 -20.33 -9.37
CA MET A 35 14.25 -20.60 -8.01
C MET A 35 14.73 -19.33 -7.30
N ALA A 36 14.05 -18.21 -7.52
CA ALA A 36 14.41 -16.93 -6.92
C ALA A 36 13.97 -16.89 -5.45
N GLY A 37 14.82 -16.33 -4.57
CA GLY A 37 14.50 -16.25 -3.14
C GLY A 37 13.51 -15.14 -2.76
N LYS A 38 13.34 -14.11 -3.61
CA LYS A 38 12.55 -12.90 -3.31
C LYS A 38 11.93 -12.29 -4.56
N ILE A 39 10.82 -11.57 -4.37
CA ILE A 39 10.18 -10.72 -5.39
C ILE A 39 10.33 -9.27 -4.96
N ALA A 40 11.07 -8.47 -5.74
CA ALA A 40 11.24 -7.04 -5.47
C ALA A 40 10.20 -6.21 -6.23
N LEU A 41 9.42 -5.40 -5.51
CA LEU A 41 8.44 -4.48 -6.09
C LEU A 41 8.89 -3.03 -5.92
N GLY A 42 8.75 -2.23 -6.98
CA GLY A 42 9.14 -0.82 -7.02
C GLY A 42 8.16 0.14 -6.36
N HIS A 43 7.62 -0.19 -5.18
CA HIS A 43 6.81 0.75 -4.41
C HIS A 43 7.72 1.81 -3.76
N THR A 44 7.25 3.04 -3.74
CA THR A 44 7.96 4.25 -3.29
C THR A 44 7.28 4.90 -2.10
N LEU A 45 7.90 5.94 -1.53
CA LEU A 45 7.31 6.74 -0.46
C LEU A 45 5.99 7.42 -0.90
N ASN A 46 5.89 7.82 -2.17
CA ASN A 46 4.65 8.36 -2.73
C ASN A 46 3.54 7.29 -2.78
N ASP A 47 3.85 6.05 -3.18
CA ASP A 47 2.86 4.96 -3.18
C ASP A 47 2.38 4.63 -1.76
N GLN A 48 3.25 4.82 -0.77
CA GLN A 48 2.90 4.68 0.64
C GLN A 48 1.88 5.75 1.07
N ALA A 49 2.17 7.03 0.82
CA ALA A 49 1.25 8.13 1.12
C ALA A 49 -0.10 7.97 0.39
N GLU A 50 -0.09 7.61 -0.89
CA GLU A 50 -1.30 7.31 -1.67
C GLU A 50 -2.13 6.20 -1.01
N THR A 51 -1.47 5.11 -0.59
CA THR A 51 -2.13 3.97 0.06
C THR A 51 -2.73 4.35 1.41
N VAL A 52 -2.03 5.14 2.22
CA VAL A 52 -2.52 5.64 3.51
C VAL A 52 -3.78 6.49 3.29
N LEU A 53 -3.76 7.44 2.34
CA LEU A 53 -4.93 8.26 2.02
C LEU A 53 -6.12 7.43 1.52
N MET A 54 -5.88 6.45 0.65
CA MET A 54 -6.94 5.51 0.22
C MET A 54 -7.58 4.79 1.41
N ARG A 55 -6.78 4.37 2.40
CA ARG A 55 -7.25 3.64 3.59
C ARG A 55 -8.00 4.54 4.57
N ILE A 56 -7.58 5.79 4.73
CA ILE A 56 -8.31 6.83 5.48
C ILE A 56 -9.69 7.05 4.84
N ILE A 57 -9.74 7.29 3.53
CA ILE A 57 -11.00 7.53 2.80
C ILE A 57 -11.96 6.34 2.90
N ARG A 58 -11.43 5.12 2.97
CA ARG A 58 -12.23 3.89 3.13
C ARG A 58 -12.67 3.60 4.57
N GLY A 59 -12.21 4.38 5.56
CA GLY A 59 -12.52 4.15 6.96
C GLY A 59 -11.86 2.89 7.54
N SER A 60 -10.61 2.63 7.15
CA SER A 60 -9.88 1.44 7.61
C SER A 60 -9.44 1.58 9.08
N GLY A 61 -9.42 0.47 9.83
CA GLY A 61 -8.87 0.42 11.18
C GLY A 61 -7.33 0.54 11.21
N PRO A 62 -6.70 0.49 12.41
CA PRO A 62 -5.26 0.70 12.62
C PRO A 62 -4.36 -0.16 11.71
N GLN A 63 -4.58 -1.48 11.68
CA GLN A 63 -3.89 -2.40 10.76
C GLN A 63 -4.01 -1.97 9.29
N GLY A 64 -5.16 -1.41 8.91
CA GLY A 64 -5.40 -0.84 7.60
C GLY A 64 -4.70 0.51 7.40
N LEU A 65 -4.39 1.29 8.42
CA LEU A 65 -3.67 2.56 8.29
C LEU A 65 -2.14 2.40 8.28
N ALA A 66 -1.62 1.24 8.67
CA ALA A 66 -0.18 0.90 8.67
C ALA A 66 0.51 0.89 7.27
N GLY A 67 -0.21 1.30 6.22
CA GLY A 67 0.30 1.42 4.85
C GLY A 67 0.76 0.11 4.21
N ILE A 68 1.66 0.22 3.25
CA ILE A 68 2.34 -0.89 2.59
C ILE A 68 3.55 -1.31 3.45
N PRO A 69 3.66 -2.58 3.86
CA PRO A 69 4.81 -3.03 4.65
C PRO A 69 6.07 -3.17 3.76
N PRO A 70 7.28 -2.84 4.25
CA PRO A 70 8.53 -3.00 3.49
C PRO A 70 8.80 -4.44 3.06
N VAL A 71 8.48 -5.39 3.95
CA VAL A 71 8.57 -6.83 3.72
C VAL A 71 7.19 -7.43 3.98
N ARG A 72 6.75 -8.33 3.11
CA ARG A 72 5.57 -9.16 3.32
C ARG A 72 5.99 -10.62 3.28
N ASP A 73 5.22 -11.47 3.96
CA ASP A 73 5.37 -12.92 3.91
C ASP A 73 5.54 -13.44 2.47
N LYS A 74 6.23 -14.58 2.35
CA LYS A 74 6.59 -15.23 1.07
C LYS A 74 7.66 -14.49 0.25
N GLY A 75 8.46 -13.64 0.90
CA GLY A 75 9.67 -13.06 0.30
C GLY A 75 9.43 -11.87 -0.62
N ILE A 76 8.29 -11.18 -0.50
CA ILE A 76 8.02 -9.93 -1.23
C ILE A 76 8.70 -8.77 -0.50
N ILE A 77 9.61 -8.09 -1.18
CA ILE A 77 10.36 -6.93 -0.65
C ILE A 77 10.10 -5.66 -1.45
N ARG A 78 10.22 -4.50 -0.80
CA ARG A 78 10.05 -3.18 -1.43
C ARG A 78 11.24 -2.28 -1.12
N PRO A 79 12.38 -2.46 -1.81
CA PRO A 79 13.63 -1.75 -1.48
C PRO A 79 13.51 -0.23 -1.58
N LEU A 80 12.58 0.28 -2.39
CA LEU A 80 12.41 1.70 -2.66
C LEU A 80 11.32 2.36 -1.79
N ILE A 81 10.71 1.65 -0.83
CA ILE A 81 9.53 2.14 -0.11
C ILE A 81 9.79 3.42 0.70
N GLY A 82 11.04 3.67 1.08
CA GLY A 82 11.49 4.88 1.76
C GLY A 82 11.98 6.00 0.84
N ILE A 83 11.97 5.81 -0.48
CA ILE A 83 12.52 6.75 -1.46
C ILE A 83 11.38 7.49 -2.16
N LYS A 84 11.48 8.82 -2.30
CA LYS A 84 10.50 9.63 -3.01
C LYS A 84 10.56 9.37 -4.51
N ARG A 85 9.43 9.55 -5.18
CA ARG A 85 9.35 9.45 -6.63
C ARG A 85 10.29 10.44 -7.31
N GLU A 86 10.40 11.66 -6.79
CA GLU A 86 11.29 12.70 -7.32
C GLU A 86 12.76 12.27 -7.31
N GLU A 87 13.22 11.67 -6.22
CA GLU A 87 14.59 11.14 -6.11
C GLU A 87 14.87 10.04 -7.15
N ILE A 88 13.87 9.20 -7.44
CA ILE A 88 13.97 8.18 -8.50
C ILE A 88 14.03 8.83 -9.88
N MET A 89 13.19 9.84 -10.14
CA MET A 89 13.20 10.56 -11.42
C MET A 89 14.52 11.28 -11.66
N ASP A 90 15.07 11.92 -10.63
CA ASP A 90 16.38 12.57 -10.67
C ASP A 90 17.50 11.56 -10.93
N TYR A 91 17.46 10.41 -10.26
CA TYR A 91 18.40 9.32 -10.52
C TYR A 91 18.34 8.82 -11.96
N LEU A 92 17.14 8.59 -12.50
CA LEU A 92 16.95 8.16 -13.90
C LEU A 92 17.50 9.20 -14.88
N LYS A 93 17.27 10.50 -14.62
CA LYS A 93 17.77 11.60 -15.44
C LYS A 93 19.30 11.68 -15.42
N VAL A 94 19.91 11.64 -14.23
CA VAL A 94 21.37 11.70 -14.07
C VAL A 94 22.06 10.50 -14.72
N ARG A 95 21.43 9.32 -14.63
CA ARG A 95 21.96 8.08 -15.22
C ARG A 95 21.56 7.86 -16.69
N GLN A 96 20.72 8.73 -17.25
CA GLN A 96 20.17 8.60 -18.60
C GLN A 96 19.53 7.23 -18.86
N LEU A 97 18.84 6.69 -17.85
CA LEU A 97 18.19 5.39 -17.96
C LEU A 97 16.81 5.55 -18.61
N PRO A 98 16.51 4.78 -19.68
CA PRO A 98 15.19 4.80 -20.28
C PRO A 98 14.15 4.19 -19.32
N TYR A 99 12.95 4.76 -19.30
CA TYR A 99 11.81 4.24 -18.56
C TYR A 99 10.55 4.33 -19.42
N ALA A 100 9.59 3.45 -19.16
CA ALA A 100 8.31 3.43 -19.88
C ALA A 100 7.28 4.32 -19.19
N PHE A 101 6.50 5.07 -19.98
CA PHE A 101 5.34 5.81 -19.50
C PHE A 101 4.07 5.05 -19.88
N ASP A 102 3.30 4.63 -18.88
CA ASP A 102 1.99 4.00 -19.07
C ASP A 102 0.90 5.06 -18.95
N SER A 103 0.12 5.25 -20.02
CA SER A 103 -0.95 6.26 -20.11
C SER A 103 -2.08 6.02 -19.13
N SER A 104 -2.29 4.77 -18.68
CA SER A 104 -3.29 4.44 -17.67
C SER A 104 -3.00 5.08 -16.31
N ASN A 105 -1.75 5.48 -16.04
CA ASN A 105 -1.39 6.23 -14.82
C ASN A 105 -2.02 7.63 -14.75
N MET A 106 -2.49 8.16 -15.89
CA MET A 106 -3.16 9.45 -15.97
C MET A 106 -4.69 9.33 -15.89
N ASP A 107 -5.20 8.11 -15.81
CA ASP A 107 -6.64 7.84 -15.81
C ASP A 107 -7.27 8.10 -14.44
N LYS A 108 -8.00 9.19 -14.35
CA LYS A 108 -8.68 9.65 -13.13
C LYS A 108 -9.91 8.81 -12.77
N ARG A 109 -10.30 7.78 -13.53
CA ARG A 109 -11.35 6.85 -13.09
C ARG A 109 -10.92 6.06 -11.85
N TYR A 110 -9.63 5.77 -11.75
CA TYR A 110 -9.06 5.02 -10.62
C TYR A 110 -8.80 5.94 -9.42
N LEU A 111 -9.28 5.52 -8.25
CA LEU A 111 -9.14 6.29 -7.01
C LEU A 111 -7.68 6.62 -6.68
N ARG A 112 -6.78 5.66 -6.88
CA ARG A 112 -5.34 5.87 -6.65
C ARG A 112 -4.79 7.00 -7.52
N ASN A 113 -5.12 7.01 -8.81
CA ASN A 113 -4.68 8.05 -9.73
C ASN A 113 -5.26 9.41 -9.38
N ARG A 114 -6.53 9.49 -8.94
CA ARG A 114 -7.11 10.75 -8.43
C ARG A 114 -6.37 11.27 -7.21
N ILE A 115 -6.02 10.39 -6.28
CA ILE A 115 -5.24 10.77 -5.10
C ILE A 115 -3.88 11.32 -5.52
N ARG A 116 -3.17 10.61 -6.42
CA ARG A 116 -1.86 11.03 -6.94
C ARG A 116 -1.90 12.36 -7.70
N LEU A 117 -2.91 12.57 -8.54
CA LEU A 117 -2.96 13.67 -9.51
C LEU A 117 -3.71 14.91 -9.00
N GLU A 118 -4.56 14.77 -7.99
CA GLU A 118 -5.43 15.85 -7.51
C GLU A 118 -5.24 16.10 -6.01
N LEU A 119 -5.46 15.08 -5.18
CA LEU A 119 -5.47 15.26 -3.72
C LEU A 119 -4.08 15.51 -3.14
N LEU A 120 -3.09 14.68 -3.48
CA LEU A 120 -1.75 14.77 -2.93
C LEU A 120 -1.07 16.10 -3.33
N PRO A 121 -1.16 16.59 -4.58
CA PRO A 121 -0.70 17.94 -4.94
C PRO A 121 -1.38 19.04 -4.12
N MET A 122 -2.70 18.98 -3.95
CA MET A 122 -3.41 19.96 -3.11
C MET A 122 -2.92 19.94 -1.67
N MET A 123 -2.65 18.77 -1.09
CA MET A 123 -2.13 18.65 0.27
C MET A 123 -0.71 19.23 0.41
N LEU A 124 0.13 19.10 -0.63
CA LEU A 124 1.48 19.66 -0.66
C LEU A 124 1.47 21.20 -0.57
N ASP A 125 0.42 21.85 -1.10
CA ASP A 125 0.25 23.31 -0.99
C ASP A 125 0.02 23.76 0.47
N TYR A 126 -0.59 22.92 1.30
CA TYR A 126 -0.79 23.20 2.73
C TYR A 126 0.41 22.80 3.59
N GLU A 127 1.04 21.67 3.27
CA GLU A 127 2.14 21.10 4.04
C GLU A 127 3.13 20.39 3.10
N PRO A 128 4.28 21.02 2.79
CA PRO A 128 5.27 20.48 1.85
C PRO A 128 5.83 19.11 2.25
N GLN A 129 5.79 18.74 3.54
CA GLN A 129 6.28 17.45 4.05
C GLN A 129 5.16 16.43 4.25
N VAL A 130 3.98 16.64 3.66
CA VAL A 130 2.80 15.79 3.92
C VAL A 130 3.04 14.32 3.58
N ILE A 131 3.80 14.03 2.52
CA ILE A 131 4.18 12.66 2.14
C ILE A 131 4.95 11.98 3.28
N ASP A 132 6.00 12.65 3.79
CA ASP A 132 6.82 12.14 4.88
C ASP A 132 6.01 11.97 6.17
N ARG A 133 5.12 12.92 6.47
CA ARG A 133 4.25 12.89 7.65
C ARG A 133 3.23 11.76 7.60
N LEU A 134 2.61 11.53 6.45
CA LEU A 134 1.67 10.40 6.24
C LEU A 134 2.38 9.06 6.37
N CYS A 135 3.59 8.93 5.84
CA CYS A 135 4.37 7.71 5.96
C CYS A 135 4.82 7.47 7.40
N ARG A 136 5.27 8.51 8.11
CA ARG A 136 5.60 8.43 9.53
C ARG A 136 4.40 8.03 10.38
N LEU A 137 3.22 8.58 10.10
CA LEU A 137 1.99 8.17 10.76
C LEU A 137 1.72 6.68 10.54
N ALA A 138 1.87 6.19 9.32
CA ALA A 138 1.69 4.77 9.02
C ALA A 138 2.73 3.87 9.72
N ASP A 139 3.95 4.36 9.92
CA ASP A 139 5.00 3.64 10.65
C ASP A 139 4.69 3.57 12.15
N ILE A 140 4.28 4.69 12.76
CA ILE A 140 3.83 4.72 14.17
C ILE A 140 2.67 3.75 14.38
N ILE A 141 1.63 3.84 13.55
CA ILE A 141 0.47 2.95 13.65
C ILE A 141 0.89 1.48 13.49
N ARG A 142 1.85 1.17 12.62
CA ARG A 142 2.35 -0.20 12.44
C ARG A 142 3.05 -0.72 13.70
N GLU A 143 3.89 0.10 14.31
CA GLU A 143 4.59 -0.28 15.55
C GLU A 143 3.60 -0.48 16.71
N GLU A 144 2.60 0.39 16.83
CA GLU A 144 1.52 0.25 17.82
C GLU A 144 0.69 -1.01 17.59
N ASP A 145 0.30 -1.30 16.35
CA ASP A 145 -0.50 -2.48 15.99
C ASP A 145 0.27 -3.77 16.29
N LEU A 146 1.56 -3.84 15.93
CA LEU A 146 2.43 -4.99 16.26
C LEU A 146 2.59 -5.19 17.76
N PHE A 147 2.71 -4.10 18.53
CA PHE A 147 2.79 -4.18 19.98
C PHE A 147 1.50 -4.72 20.59
N ILE A 148 0.35 -4.22 20.13
CA ILE A 148 -0.98 -4.68 20.58
C ILE A 148 -1.20 -6.15 20.20
N GLU A 149 -0.88 -6.56 18.98
CA GLU A 149 -0.97 -7.96 18.52
C GLU A 149 -0.07 -8.89 19.36
N SER A 150 1.13 -8.45 19.71
CA SER A 150 2.04 -9.18 20.60
C SER A 150 1.43 -9.38 21.98
N MET A 151 0.90 -8.31 22.60
CA MET A 151 0.26 -8.38 23.91
C MET A 151 -0.99 -9.27 23.90
N ALA A 152 -1.81 -9.15 22.84
CA ALA A 152 -3.00 -9.96 22.67
C ALA A 152 -2.64 -11.45 22.55
N SER A 153 -1.60 -11.77 21.77
CA SER A 153 -1.12 -13.16 21.61
C SER A 153 -0.61 -13.74 22.93
N GLU A 154 0.21 -13.00 23.68
CA GLU A 154 0.70 -13.43 24.99
C GLU A 154 -0.44 -13.65 25.99
N TRP A 155 -1.45 -12.78 25.97
CA TRP A 155 -2.64 -12.93 26.83
C TRP A 155 -3.46 -14.16 26.46
N ILE A 156 -3.66 -14.42 25.16
CA ILE A 156 -4.36 -15.62 24.66
C ILE A 156 -3.60 -16.88 25.08
N ASP A 157 -2.28 -16.92 24.95
CA ASP A 157 -1.48 -18.09 25.32
C ASP A 157 -1.54 -18.39 26.83
N LYS A 158 -1.63 -17.34 27.66
CA LYS A 158 -1.63 -17.45 29.11
C LYS A 158 -3.02 -17.79 29.69
N GLU A 159 -4.06 -17.13 29.19
CA GLU A 159 -5.41 -17.16 29.77
C GLU A 159 -6.44 -17.86 28.86
N GLY A 160 -6.08 -18.17 27.62
CA GLY A 160 -6.92 -18.84 26.63
C GLY A 160 -7.13 -20.32 26.94
N ARG A 161 -7.89 -20.59 28.00
CA ARG A 161 -8.49 -21.91 28.17
C ARG A 161 -9.52 -22.11 27.04
N PRO A 162 -9.52 -23.24 26.32
CA PRO A 162 -10.65 -23.57 25.47
C PRO A 162 -11.90 -23.63 26.36
N HIS A 163 -12.94 -22.89 25.98
CA HIS A 163 -14.27 -23.10 26.54
C HIS A 163 -14.69 -24.51 26.12
N VAL A 164 -14.47 -25.49 27.00
CA VAL A 164 -15.03 -26.82 26.84
C VAL A 164 -16.51 -26.69 27.17
N GLU A 165 -17.36 -26.51 26.17
CA GLU A 165 -18.79 -26.75 26.34
C GLU A 165 -18.95 -28.24 26.65
N GLY A 166 -19.10 -28.55 27.93
CA GLY A 166 -19.46 -29.88 28.41
C GLY A 166 -20.78 -29.79 29.17
N GLY A 167 -21.80 -30.51 28.67
CA GLY A 167 -23.06 -30.76 29.36
C GLY A 167 -24.28 -30.72 28.47
#